data_AF-A0A1M6SI15-F1
#
_entry.id   AF-A0A1M6SI15-F1
#
_cell.length_a   1.000
_cell.length_b   1.000
_cell.length_c   1.000
_cell.angle_alpha   90.00
_cell.angle_beta   90.00
_cell.angle_gamma   90.00
#
_symmetry.space_group_name_H-M   'P 1'
#
loop_
_entity.id
_entity.type
_entity.pdbx_description
1 polymer ?
#
loop_
_entity_poly.entity_id
_entity_poly.type
_entity_poly.pdbx_seq_one_letter_code
_entity_poly.pdbx_strand_id
1 'polypeptide(L)'
;MSDYKDFVPKNAEEGQWVEKYNALSRYVSEKLKGIAKNDRLTALRASEPTDLSLMNLFLVSLKNEDYEICEVANQLLKERGLEFKSDTW
;
A
#
# COMPACT_ATOMS: atom_id res chain seq x y z
N MET A 1 -12.32 0.01 21.63
CA MET A 1 -11.24 -0.16 20.63
C MET A 1 -11.63 0.78 19.51
N SER A 2 -10.90 1.88 19.29
CA SER A 2 -11.37 2.95 18.42
C SER A 2 -11.44 2.45 16.97
N ASP A 3 -12.64 2.44 16.41
CA ASP A 3 -12.94 2.11 15.02
C ASP A 3 -12.15 3.04 14.09
N TYR A 4 -11.10 2.54 13.44
CA TYR A 4 -10.43 3.19 12.31
C TYR A 4 -11.25 3.08 11.00
N LYS A 5 -12.57 2.94 11.13
CA LYS A 5 -13.49 2.91 10.00
C LYS A 5 -13.62 4.33 9.46
N ASP A 6 -13.08 4.47 8.26
CA ASP A 6 -13.35 5.52 7.29
C ASP A 6 -12.53 6.80 7.45
N PHE A 7 -11.52 6.90 6.59
CA PHE A 7 -11.01 8.19 6.13
C PHE A 7 -12.15 8.84 5.32
N VAL A 8 -13.08 9.50 6.01
CA VAL A 8 -14.19 10.20 5.38
C VAL A 8 -13.64 11.52 4.82
N PRO A 9 -13.62 11.71 3.49
CA PRO A 9 -13.16 12.97 2.91
C PRO A 9 -14.06 14.10 3.38
N LYS A 10 -13.46 15.19 3.86
CA LYS A 10 -14.17 16.36 4.39
C LYS A 10 -14.68 17.28 3.28
N ASN A 11 -14.16 17.14 2.07
CA ASN A 11 -14.53 17.92 0.91
C ASN A 11 -14.30 17.14 -0.40
N ALA A 12 -14.77 17.70 -1.51
CA ALA A 12 -14.67 17.06 -2.83
C ALA A 12 -13.22 16.86 -3.30
N GLU A 13 -12.30 17.74 -2.90
CA GLU A 13 -10.88 17.62 -3.23
C GLU A 13 -10.26 16.40 -2.53
N GLU A 14 -10.44 16.27 -1.21
CA GLU A 14 -10.04 15.09 -0.45
C GLU A 14 -10.67 13.80 -0.99
N GLY A 15 -11.93 13.87 -1.47
CA GLY A 15 -12.60 12.74 -2.11
C GLY A 15 -11.88 12.27 -3.38
N GLN A 16 -11.48 13.20 -4.25
CA GLN A 16 -10.72 12.86 -5.46
C GLN A 16 -9.34 12.29 -5.14
N TRP A 17 -8.68 12.79 -4.10
CA TRP A 17 -7.41 12.24 -3.64
C TRP A 17 -7.58 10.79 -3.15
N VAL A 18 -8.56 10.53 -2.28
CA VAL A 18 -8.87 9.19 -1.78
C VAL A 18 -9.20 8.22 -2.92
N GLU A 19 -10.00 8.63 -3.91
CA GLU A 19 -10.32 7.83 -5.08
C GLU A 19 -9.08 7.49 -5.92
N LYS A 20 -8.23 8.48 -6.21
CA LYS A 20 -6.98 8.27 -6.95
C LYS A 20 -6.03 7.33 -6.21
N TYR A 21 -5.88 7.50 -4.90
CA TYR A 21 -5.02 6.65 -4.09
C TYR A 21 -5.58 5.22 -3.98
N ASN A 22 -6.88 5.04 -3.80
CA ASN A 22 -7.50 3.71 -3.83
C ASN A 22 -7.37 3.03 -5.20
N ALA A 23 -7.51 3.78 -6.30
CA ALA A 23 -7.31 3.25 -7.65
C ALA A 23 -5.86 2.81 -7.89
N LEU A 24 -4.88 3.61 -7.45
CA LEU A 24 -3.47 3.27 -7.56
C LEU A 24 -3.14 2.01 -6.73
N SER A 25 -3.67 1.92 -5.51
CA SER A 25 -3.47 0.76 -4.65
C SER A 25 -4.12 -0.51 -5.22
N ARG A 26 -5.36 -0.43 -5.75
CA ARG A 26 -5.98 -1.55 -6.45
C ARG A 26 -5.18 -1.97 -7.67
N TYR A 27 -4.73 -1.02 -8.49
CA TYR A 27 -3.92 -1.33 -9.68
C TYR A 27 -2.64 -2.08 -9.31
N VAL A 28 -1.92 -1.62 -8.28
CA VAL A 28 -0.69 -2.29 -7.84
C VAL A 28 -0.98 -3.65 -7.21
N SER A 29 -2.01 -3.76 -6.37
CA SER A 29 -2.44 -5.05 -5.78
C SER A 29 -2.86 -6.06 -6.87
N GLU A 30 -3.65 -5.64 -7.86
CA GLU A 30 -4.07 -6.50 -8.99
C GLU A 30 -2.87 -6.95 -9.84
N LYS A 31 -1.92 -6.03 -10.11
CA LYS A 31 -0.67 -6.38 -10.80
C LYS A 31 0.15 -7.42 -10.03
N LEU A 32 0.17 -7.36 -8.70
CA LEU A 32 0.90 -8.29 -7.86
C LEU A 32 0.15 -9.62 -7.62
N LYS A 33 -1.19 -9.61 -7.62
CA LYS A 33 -2.00 -10.84 -7.41
C LYS A 33 -1.78 -11.89 -8.49
N GLY A 34 -1.55 -11.48 -9.74
CA GLY A 34 -1.23 -12.38 -10.85
C GLY A 34 0.19 -12.95 -10.85
N ILE A 35 1.02 -12.52 -9.89
CA ILE A 35 2.43 -12.88 -9.81
C ILE A 35 2.64 -13.87 -8.66
N ALA A 36 3.49 -14.88 -8.86
CA ALA A 36 3.85 -15.83 -7.82
C ALA A 36 4.46 -15.09 -6.62
N LYS A 37 4.12 -15.51 -5.40
CA LYS A 37 4.52 -14.83 -4.15
C LYS A 37 5.98 -14.41 -4.11
N ASN A 38 6.89 -15.31 -4.51
CA ASN A 38 8.33 -15.08 -4.49
C ASN A 38 8.81 -14.01 -5.48
N ASP A 39 8.02 -13.70 -6.51
CA ASP A 39 8.38 -12.75 -7.57
C ASP A 39 7.77 -11.36 -7.35
N ARG A 40 6.85 -11.21 -6.38
CA ARG A 40 6.10 -9.96 -6.14
C ARG A 40 7.00 -8.79 -5.76
N LEU A 41 8.04 -9.02 -4.95
CA LEU A 41 9.01 -7.96 -4.59
C LEU A 41 9.81 -7.50 -5.81
N THR A 42 10.32 -8.43 -6.61
CA THR A 42 11.06 -8.10 -7.84
C THR A 42 10.18 -7.34 -8.82
N ALA A 43 8.93 -7.76 -8.98
CA ALA A 43 7.97 -7.09 -9.84
C ALA A 43 7.61 -5.68 -9.34
N LEU A 44 7.38 -5.52 -8.03
CA LEU A 44 7.12 -4.21 -7.45
C LEU A 44 8.34 -3.29 -7.62
N ARG A 45 9.55 -3.80 -7.39
CA ARG A 45 10.79 -3.04 -7.60
C ARG A 45 10.95 -2.59 -9.06
N ALA A 46 10.69 -3.48 -10.02
CA ALA A 46 10.77 -3.19 -11.46
C ALA A 46 9.72 -2.16 -11.94
N SER A 47 8.63 -1.98 -11.20
CA SER A 47 7.62 -0.95 -11.51
C SER A 47 8.02 0.47 -11.09
N GLU A 48 9.19 0.63 -10.46
CA GLU A 48 9.75 1.90 -10.00
C GLU A 48 8.72 2.81 -9.27
N PRO A 49 7.98 2.28 -8.28
CA PRO A 49 6.93 3.04 -7.62
C PRO A 49 7.54 4.19 -6.83
N THR A 50 6.83 5.31 -6.70
CA THR A 50 7.26 6.41 -5.81
C THR A 50 7.06 6.01 -4.34
N ASP A 51 7.75 6.69 -3.42
CA ASP A 51 7.60 6.44 -1.97
C ASP A 51 6.15 6.63 -1.51
N LEU A 52 5.47 7.64 -2.05
CA LEU A 52 4.06 7.90 -1.80
C LEU A 52 3.17 6.75 -2.29
N SER A 53 3.48 6.19 -3.46
CA SER A 53 2.75 5.04 -4.02
C SER A 53 2.94 3.79 -3.16
N LEU A 54 4.16 3.57 -2.66
CA LEU A 54 4.49 2.46 -1.76
C LEU A 54 3.84 2.60 -0.39
N MET A 55 3.88 3.79 0.21
CA MET A 55 3.18 4.07 1.47
C MET A 55 1.67 3.84 1.34
N ASN A 56 1.09 4.29 0.24
CA ASN A 56 -0.33 4.09 0.00
C ASN A 56 -0.68 2.61 -0.23
N LEU A 57 0.15 1.87 -0.97
CA LEU A 57 0.01 0.41 -1.11
C LEU A 57 0.08 -0.28 0.26
N PHE A 58 1.07 0.08 1.07
CA PHE A 58 1.26 -0.44 2.43
C PHE A 58 0.01 -0.22 3.29
N LEU A 59 -0.46 1.02 3.42
CA LEU A 59 -1.61 1.38 4.27
C LEU A 59 -2.90 0.71 3.82
N VAL A 60 -3.15 0.65 2.51
CA VAL A 60 -4.37 0.02 1.97
C VAL A 60 -4.31 -1.50 2.11
N SER A 61 -3.13 -2.11 1.91
CA SER A 61 -2.96 -3.56 2.09
C SER A 61 -3.15 -3.93 3.56
N LEU A 62 -2.60 -3.13 4.49
CA LEU A 62 -2.83 -3.27 5.92
C LEU A 62 -4.33 -3.15 6.27
N LYS A 63 -5.03 -2.14 5.73
CA LYS A 63 -6.47 -1.95 5.94
C LYS A 63 -7.31 -3.14 5.46
N ASN A 64 -6.90 -3.77 4.37
CA ASN A 64 -7.60 -4.90 3.76
C ASN A 64 -7.12 -6.27 4.27
N GLU A 65 -6.25 -6.29 5.29
CA GLU A 65 -5.64 -7.52 5.83
C GLU A 65 -4.86 -8.33 4.77
N ASP A 66 -4.38 -7.67 3.71
CA ASP A 66 -3.50 -8.25 2.69
C ASP A 66 -2.04 -8.17 3.18
N TYR A 67 -1.75 -8.95 4.23
CA TYR A 67 -0.46 -8.92 4.92
C TYR A 67 0.72 -9.27 4.00
N GLU A 68 0.48 -10.05 2.94
CA GLU A 68 1.53 -10.41 2.01
C GLU A 68 1.97 -9.21 1.15
N ILE A 69 1.02 -8.46 0.59
CA ILE A 69 1.34 -7.24 -0.16
C ILE A 69 1.88 -6.15 0.78
N CYS A 70 1.38 -6.12 2.02
CA CYS A 70 1.88 -5.25 3.08
C CYS A 70 3.37 -5.50 3.35
N GLU A 71 3.79 -6.76 3.51
CA GLU A 71 5.18 -7.16 3.73
C GLU A 71 6.08 -6.76 2.56
N VAL A 72 5.63 -7.02 1.32
CA VAL A 72 6.39 -6.66 0.11
C VAL A 72 6.55 -5.14 -0.02
N ALA A 73 5.52 -4.36 0.25
CA ALA A 73 5.58 -2.90 0.24
C ALA A 73 6.51 -2.35 1.34
N ASN A 74 6.41 -2.89 2.56
CA ASN A 74 7.25 -2.51 3.70
C ASN A 74 8.72 -2.83 3.44
N GLN A 75 9.02 -3.98 2.82
CA GLN A 75 10.39 -4.34 2.47
C GLN A 75 11.02 -3.32 1.51
N LEU A 76 10.28 -2.89 0.48
CA LEU A 76 10.78 -1.90 -0.46
C LEU A 76 10.87 -0.48 0.16
N LEU A 77 9.98 -0.13 1.09
CA LEU A 77 10.08 1.11 1.88
C LEU A 77 11.32 1.11 2.77
N LYS A 78 11.62 0.00 3.43
CA LYS A 78 12.84 -0.18 4.24
C LYS A 78 14.12 -0.07 3.42
N GLU A 79 14.15 -0.65 2.21
CA GLU A 79 15.27 -0.49 1.25
C GLU A 79 15.55 0.99 0.91
N ARG A 80 14.52 1.85 1.03
CA ARG A 80 14.62 3.31 0.78
C ARG A 80 14.82 4.15 2.04
N GLY A 81 15.01 3.52 3.21
CA GLY A 81 15.22 4.20 4.48
C GLY A 81 13.92 4.66 5.18
N LEU A 82 12.75 4.23 4.70
CA LEU A 82 11.45 4.49 5.33
C LEU A 82 11.05 3.27 6.16
N GLU A 83 11.46 3.24 7.43
CA GLU A 83 11.16 2.14 8.34
C GLU A 83 9.87 2.40 9.12
N PHE A 84 8.92 1.47 9.01
CA PHE A 84 7.75 1.42 9.88
C PHE A 84 7.94 0.30 10.92
N LYS A 85 7.94 0.67 12.20
CA LYS A 85 8.12 -0.28 13.32
C LYS A 85 6.95 -1.24 13.39
N SER A 86 7.23 -2.54 13.36
CA SER A 86 6.22 -3.58 13.24
C SER A 86 5.46 -3.91 14.53
N ASP A 87 5.80 -3.28 15.65
CA ASP A 87 5.32 -3.68 16.98
C ASP A 87 3.86 -3.26 17.25
N THR A 88 3.07 -2.92 16.23
CA THR A 88 1.75 -2.26 16.39
C THR A 88 0.61 -2.77 15.49
N TRP A 89 0.75 -3.88 14.78
CA TRP A 89 -0.29 -4.40 13.87
C TRP A 89 -0.45 -5.93 13.90
#